data_AF-A0A968HMM4-F1
#
_entry.id   AF-A0A968HMM4-F1
#
_cell.length_a   1.000
_cell.length_b   1.000
_cell.length_c   1.000
_cell.angle_alpha   90.00
_cell.angle_beta   90.00
_cell.angle_gamma   90.00
#
_symmetry.space_group_name_H-M   'P 1'
#
loop_
_entity.id
_entity.type
_entity.pdbx_description
1 polymer ?
#
loop_
_entity_poly.entity_id
_entity_poly.type
_entity_poly.pdbx_seq_one_letter_code
_entity_poly.pdbx_strand_id
1 'polypeptide(L)' 'MYGARKVGRQMLREKVHVARCTVDPLMRQMGLQGVVRLKRVKTTLPADHVNVSKLPCNLVERDFKADAPNRLWVAD' A
#
# COMPACT_ATOMS: atom_id res chain seq x y z
N MET A 1 12.46 11.33 -8.73
CA MET A 1 13.46 11.04 -7.68
C MET A 1 13.73 9.54 -7.59
N TYR A 2 15.00 9.15 -7.42
CA TYR A 2 15.42 7.76 -7.25
C TYR A 2 15.08 7.25 -5.84
N GLY A 3 14.53 6.03 -5.71
CA GLY A 3 14.32 5.38 -4.41
C GLY A 3 15.60 4.74 -3.86
N ALA A 4 15.57 4.25 -2.62
CA ALA A 4 16.75 3.74 -1.90
C ALA A 4 17.56 2.68 -2.66
N ARG A 5 16.92 1.79 -3.41
CA ARG A 5 17.64 0.81 -4.26
C ARG A 5 18.54 1.46 -5.31
N LYS A 6 18.11 2.58 -5.90
CA LYS A 6 18.89 3.29 -6.92
C LYS A 6 19.95 4.18 -6.28
N VAL A 7 19.63 4.84 -5.17
CA VAL A 7 20.58 5.63 -4.38
C VAL A 7 21.71 4.75 -3.84
N GLY A 8 21.41 3.59 -3.26
CA GLY A 8 22.43 2.65 -2.80
C GLY A 8 23.34 2.16 -3.93
N ARG A 9 22.82 1.90 -5.13
CA ARG A 9 23.65 1.58 -6.30
C ARG A 9 24.51 2.76 -6.77
N GLN A 10 24.03 3.98 -6.61
CA GLN A 10 24.80 5.19 -6.90
C GLN A 10 25.95 5.34 -5.90
N MET A 11 25.71 5.13 -4.60
CA MET A 11 26.74 5.14 -3.57
C MET A 11 27.84 4.10 -3.83
N LEU A 12 27.47 2.89 -4.27
CA LEU A 12 28.45 1.87 -4.67
C LEU A 12 29.32 2.31 -5.86
N ARG A 13 28.76 3.03 -6.83
CA ARG A 13 29.53 3.60 -7.96
C ARG A 13 30.48 4.70 -7.51
N GLU A 14 30.07 5.45 -6.49
CA GLU A 14 30.88 6.48 -5.83
C GLU A 14 31.87 5.89 -4.80
N LYS A 15 31.96 4.55 -4.70
CA LYS A 15 32.81 3.80 -3.76
C LYS A 15 32.45 3.99 -2.28
N VAL A 16 31.28 4.53 -1.98
CA VAL A 16 30.76 4.67 -0.62
C VAL A 16 30.02 3.38 -0.24
N HIS A 17 30.56 2.65 0.73
CA HIS A 17 29.97 1.40 1.21
C HIS A 17 28.95 1.68 2.29
N VAL A 18 27.67 1.61 1.91
CA VAL A 18 26.54 1.83 2.82
C VAL A 18 25.63 0.62 2.77
N ALA A 19 25.25 0.10 3.94
CA ALA A 19 24.26 -0.98 4.01
C ALA A 19 22.90 -0.47 3.51
N ARG A 20 22.14 -1.33 2.81
CA ARG A 20 20.81 -0.96 2.28
C ARG A 20 19.88 -0.42 3.37
N CYS A 21 19.96 -1.00 4.57
CA CYS A 21 19.19 -0.60 5.75
C CYS A 21 19.56 0.80 6.28
N THR A 22 20.67 1.40 5.83
CA THR A 22 21.08 2.76 6.20
C THR A 22 20.61 3.80 5.19
N VAL A 23 20.50 3.43 3.91
CA VAL A 23 20.06 4.36 2.84
C VAL A 23 18.61 4.81 3.05
N ASP A 24 17.71 3.88 3.39
CA ASP A 24 16.29 4.18 3.61
C ASP A 24 16.06 5.20 4.77
N PRO A 25 16.65 5.01 5.97
CA PRO A 25 16.60 6.01 7.04
C PRO A 25 17.21 7.37 6.67
N LEU A 26 18.37 7.40 6.01
CA LEU A 26 19.01 8.65 5.60
C LEU A 26 18.14 9.43 4.61
N MET A 27 17.58 8.73 3.62
CA MET A 27 16.62 9.35 2.68
C MET A 27 15.43 9.94 3.43
N ARG A 28 14.89 9.23 4.43
CA ARG A 28 13.76 9.71 5.24
C ARG A 28 14.12 10.93 6.09
N GLN A 29 15.30 10.96 6.70
CA GLN A 29 15.80 12.10 7.46
C GLN A 29 15.98 13.34 6.58
N MET A 30 16.39 13.16 5.33
CA MET A 30 16.53 14.24 4.35
C MET A 30 15.21 14.62 3.65
N GLY A 31 14.09 13.97 3.98
CA GLY A 31 12.80 14.20 3.31
C GLY A 31 12.74 13.71 1.87
N LEU A 32 13.70 12.88 1.44
CA LEU A 32 13.79 12.35 0.09
C LEU A 32 12.94 11.08 -0.04
N GLN A 33 12.05 11.05 -1.04
CA GLN A 33 11.24 9.87 -1.35
C GLN A 33 11.41 9.43 -2.81
N GLY A 34 11.52 8.12 -3.02
CA GLY A 34 11.52 7.55 -4.36
C GLY A 34 10.19 7.77 -5.06
N VAL A 35 10.23 8.26 -6.30
CA VAL A 35 9.03 8.40 -7.14
C VAL A 35 8.76 7.08 -7.85
N VAL A 36 7.54 6.58 -7.71
CA VAL A 36 7.06 5.37 -8.39
C VAL A 36 6.27 5.79 -9.62
N ARG A 37 6.53 5.14 -10.78
CA ARG A 37 5.81 5.43 -12.04
C ARG A 37 4.33 5.02 -11.98
N LEU A 38 4.03 3.99 -11.20
CA LEU A 38 2.66 3.49 -11.06
C LEU A 38 1.91 4.31 -10.01
N LYS A 39 0.68 4.70 -10.35
CA LYS A 39 -0.27 5.24 -9.39
C LYS A 39 -0.55 4.14 -8.35
N ARG A 40 -0.55 4.50 -7.05
CA ARG A 40 -0.94 3.56 -5.99
C ARG A 40 -2.39 3.12 -6.26
N VAL A 41 -2.58 1.85 -6.63
CA VAL A 41 -3.90 1.25 -6.81
C VAL A 41 -4.49 0.99 -5.43
N LYS A 42 -5.69 1.53 -5.16
CA LYS A 42 -6.47 1.19 -3.97
C LYS A 42 -7.39 0.03 -4.36
N THR A 43 -7.07 -1.17 -3.93
CA THR A 43 -7.88 -2.38 -4.21
C THR A 43 -9.17 -2.42 -3.40
N THR A 44 -9.15 -1.82 -2.20
CA THR A 44 -10.32 -1.75 -1.31
C THR A 44 -10.94 -0.36 -1.43
N LEU A 45 -12.06 -0.26 -2.14
CA LEU A 45 -12.94 0.90 -2.09
C LEU A 45 -14.04 0.59 -1.05
N PRO A 46 -14.36 1.52 -0.12
CA PRO A 46 -15.52 1.40 0.75
C PRO A 46 -16.79 1.07 -0.03
N ALA A 47 -17.69 0.28 0.55
CA ALA A 47 -18.95 -0.13 -0.07
C ALA A 47 -19.76 1.08 -0.60
N ASP A 48 -19.65 2.22 0.09
CA ASP A 48 -20.27 3.50 -0.27
C ASP A 48 -19.82 4.05 -1.63
N HIS A 49 -18.67 3.60 -2.15
CA HIS A 49 -18.13 3.97 -3.47
C HIS A 49 -18.35 2.91 -4.54
N VAL A 50 -18.86 1.73 -4.17
CA VAL A 50 -19.27 0.71 -5.13
C VAL A 50 -20.69 1.04 -5.56
N ASN A 51 -20.92 1.15 -6.86
CA ASN A 51 -22.25 1.29 -7.44
C ASN A 51 -23.17 0.20 -6.88
N VAL A 52 -24.02 0.57 -5.92
CA VAL A 52 -24.99 -0.31 -5.24
C VAL A 52 -25.88 -1.05 -6.24
N SER A 53 -26.06 -0.46 -7.42
CA SER A 53 -26.76 -1.04 -8.58
C SER A 53 -26.15 -2.31 -9.17
N LYS A 54 -24.91 -2.69 -8.82
CA LYS A 54 -24.28 -3.95 -9.26
C LYS A 54 -24.30 -5.05 -8.19
N LEU A 55 -24.74 -4.75 -6.97
CA LEU A 55 -24.77 -5.74 -5.90
C LEU A 55 -26.05 -6.60 -6.05
N PRO A 56 -25.96 -7.94 -5.97
CA PRO A 56 -27.16 -8.77 -5.91
C PRO A 56 -28.00 -8.36 -4.69
N CYS A 57 -29.32 -8.31 -4.86
CA CYS A 57 -30.23 -7.98 -3.76
C CYS A 57 -30.04 -8.98 -2.62
N ASN A 58 -29.92 -8.49 -1.39
CA ASN A 58 -29.82 -9.31 -0.19
C ASN A 58 -31.20 -9.89 0.16
N LEU A 59 -31.64 -10.91 -0.57
CA LEU A 59 -32.98 -11.51 -0.46
C LEU A 59 -33.27 -12.15 0.91
N VAL A 60 -32.23 -12.41 1.70
CA VAL A 60 -32.32 -13.07 3.01
C VAL A 60 -32.04 -12.07 4.14
N GLU A 61 -31.91 -10.77 3.82
CA GLU A 61 -31.68 -9.67 4.78
C GLU A 61 -30.55 -9.96 5.80
N ARG A 62 -29.51 -10.68 5.39
CA ARG A 62 -28.37 -11.01 6.26
C ARG A 62 -27.53 -9.76 6.55
N ASP A 63 -27.18 -9.53 7.80
CA ASP A 63 -26.27 -8.45 8.18
C ASP A 63 -24.81 -8.89 8.03
N PHE A 64 -24.10 -8.32 7.05
CA PHE A 64 -22.68 -8.58 6.77
C PHE A 64 -21.76 -7.47 7.31
N LYS A 65 -22.23 -6.66 8.26
CA LYS A 65 -21.44 -5.58 8.86
C LYS A 65 -20.45 -6.11 9.90
N ALA A 66 -19.15 -6.06 9.56
CA ALA A 66 -18.08 -6.37 10.51
C ALA A 66 -17.91 -5.25 11.56
N ASP A 67 -17.96 -5.61 12.86
CA ASP A 67 -17.70 -4.67 13.97
C ASP A 67 -16.28 -4.08 13.94
N ALA A 68 -15.31 -4.83 13.38
CA ALA A 68 -13.91 -4.43 13.30
C ALA A 68 -13.21 -5.04 12.07
N PRO A 69 -12.13 -4.40 11.57
CA PRO A 69 -11.31 -4.96 10.50
C PRO A 69 -10.71 -6.33 10.90
N ASN A 70 -10.58 -7.24 9.93
CA ASN A 70 -9.99 -8.58 10.09
C ASN A 70 -10.78 -9.56 10.99
N ARG A 71 -12.07 -9.33 11.24
CA ARG A 71 -12.95 -10.37 11.81
C ARG A 71 -13.40 -11.34 10.72
N LEU A 72 -13.27 -12.64 10.99
CA LEU A 72 -13.74 -13.72 10.12
C LEU A 72 -15.26 -13.85 10.26
N TRP A 73 -15.98 -13.79 9.15
CA TRP A 73 -17.37 -14.24 9.06
C TRP A 73 -17.35 -15.68 8.55
N VAL A 74 -17.95 -16.59 9.32
CA VAL A 74 -18.23 -17.95 8.84
C VAL A 74 -19.55 -17.86 8.07
N ALA A 75 -19.50 -18.06 6.76
CA ALA A 75 -20.69 -18.26 5.95
C ALA A 75 -20.96 -19.77 5.88
N ASP A 76 -22.23 -20.16 6.07
CA ASP A 76 -22.72 -21.51 5.75
C ASP A 76 -23.01 -21.66 4.25
#